data_AF-A0A9W8D3I4-F1
#
_entry.id   AF-A0A9W8D3I4-F1
#
_cell.length_a   1.000
_cell.length_b   1.000
_cell.length_c   1.000
_cell.angle_alpha   90.00
_cell.angle_beta   90.00
_cell.angle_gamma   90.00
#
_symmetry.space_group_name_H-M   'P 1'
#
loop_
_entity.id
_entity.type
_entity.pdbx_description
1 polymer ?
#
loop_
_entity_poly.entity_id
_entity_poly.type
_entity_poly.pdbx_seq_one_letter_code
_entity_poly.pdbx_strand_id
1 'polypeptide(L)'
;MSGEQIGVGRIKLEASAVEAMGDEELAEAFEYIPSRATLHYRELVHTAVAHDIVDKLRPGTPDTVIPLSTAARELLNQLAIAWRISGPYREICYLDAINNRYVRGDLPITYLLDAYGKIERIVHLINPQEWHTAQYEYLLEIQSDIEFRALGNVKDIIEELDHQRPEKSTNLKRLLRILIINDVNAPAALNKPMPNIAGRRNDVMETLEPSIVYRCDCMMRQCFTDDISPSSQIDGYAQLAVLILSDYERCSKIFADALFEDGDRRFDVTGIVAQVEAEYFYTSFKRHVDQFGYKTDSADIEVGLELCKSITKIEELHGRYSEQKLEGIDSRRLFKATASTWLDNIDREKYQWADNALKQDSTSRELDIGKHSTSVIDLVSCFSQQATKVQRLEWPDVEMRAWFLTEFMKFVGQCFDVYAKVMMRQFLACLSPAEATATEADEPQSPVWNSMWNSRKYKEQSLSLSATTLAALTMLDQSQSTQVSAEACIKLNNLSVAQEKLYELQDDLDIRATVEALGGADRPSLRNHNLEKFLLLFKVIRAE
;
A
#
# COMPACT_ATOMS: atom_id res chain seq x y z
N MET A 1 18.39 72.16 3.59
CA MET A 1 18.83 72.96 2.42
C MET A 1 20.23 72.50 2.05
N SER A 2 20.38 72.06 0.80
CA SER A 2 21.58 71.98 -0.07
C SER A 2 22.88 71.38 0.50
N GLY A 3 23.65 70.54 -0.20
CA GLY A 3 23.57 70.06 -1.58
C GLY A 3 24.76 69.13 -1.86
N GLU A 4 24.62 68.35 -2.93
CA GLU A 4 25.47 67.27 -3.43
C GLU A 4 26.97 67.59 -3.59
N GLN A 5 27.82 66.58 -3.47
CA GLN A 5 28.50 65.97 -4.63
C GLN A 5 29.24 64.68 -4.24
N ILE A 6 28.70 63.56 -4.74
CA ILE A 6 29.31 62.23 -4.72
C ILE A 6 30.26 62.16 -5.91
N GLY A 7 31.56 61.99 -5.63
CA GLY A 7 32.59 61.81 -6.66
C GLY A 7 32.46 60.44 -7.32
N VAL A 8 32.05 60.42 -8.58
CA VAL A 8 32.04 59.24 -9.45
C VAL A 8 33.50 58.88 -9.80
N GLY A 9 33.92 57.66 -9.46
CA GLY A 9 35.23 57.13 -9.79
C GLY A 9 35.38 56.97 -11.30
N ARG A 10 36.28 57.77 -11.90
CA ARG A 10 36.78 57.55 -13.26
C ARG A 10 37.52 56.22 -13.33
N ILE A 11 37.05 55.31 -14.16
CA ILE A 11 37.81 54.13 -14.60
C ILE A 11 38.99 54.64 -15.43
N LYS A 12 40.21 54.39 -14.97
CA LYS A 12 41.43 54.53 -15.78
C LYS A 12 41.43 53.39 -16.79
N LEU A 13 40.90 53.64 -17.99
CA LEU A 13 41.43 52.99 -19.19
C LEU A 13 42.91 53.38 -19.30
N GLU A 14 43.78 52.46 -19.72
CA GLU A 14 45.19 52.78 -19.94
C GLU A 14 45.29 54.01 -20.84
N ALA A 15 45.80 55.12 -20.26
CA ALA A 15 45.74 56.46 -20.84
C ALA A 15 46.35 56.55 -22.24
N SER A 16 47.20 55.58 -22.61
CA SER A 16 47.92 55.57 -23.89
C SER A 16 47.06 55.33 -25.13
N ALA A 17 45.86 54.73 -25.02
CA ALA A 17 44.99 54.49 -26.17
C ALA A 17 43.93 55.60 -26.35
N VAL A 18 43.50 56.22 -25.25
CA VAL A 18 42.47 57.27 -25.24
C VAL A 18 43.06 58.64 -25.62
N GLU A 19 44.34 58.90 -25.30
CA GLU A 19 45.03 60.13 -25.68
C GLU A 19 45.37 60.22 -27.19
N ALA A 20 45.22 59.12 -27.93
CA ALA A 20 45.52 59.06 -29.36
C ALA A 20 44.30 59.20 -30.28
N MET A 21 43.08 59.20 -29.74
CA MET A 21 41.84 59.29 -30.49
C MET A 21 41.36 60.75 -30.55
N GLY A 22 40.97 61.23 -31.73
CA GLY A 22 40.45 62.59 -31.89
C GLY A 22 39.09 62.77 -31.21
N ASP A 23 38.72 64.01 -30.83
CA ASP A 23 37.46 64.31 -30.14
C ASP A 23 36.20 63.80 -30.91
N GLU A 24 36.26 63.72 -32.25
CA GLU A 24 35.21 63.13 -33.10
C GLU A 24 35.17 61.58 -33.02
N GLU A 25 36.31 60.90 -32.98
CA GLU A 25 36.38 59.44 -32.78
C GLU A 25 35.95 59.04 -31.37
N LEU A 26 36.23 59.87 -30.37
CA LEU A 26 35.68 59.68 -29.02
C LEU A 26 34.15 59.83 -29.03
N ALA A 27 33.61 60.85 -29.70
CA ALA A 27 32.17 61.05 -29.80
C ALA A 27 31.47 59.88 -30.52
N GLU A 28 32.02 59.39 -31.64
CA GLU A 28 31.49 58.21 -32.34
C GLU A 28 31.63 56.91 -31.51
N ALA A 29 32.69 56.75 -30.73
CA ALA A 29 32.87 55.60 -29.84
C ALA A 29 31.87 55.57 -28.67
N PHE A 30 31.41 56.72 -28.20
CA PHE A 30 30.37 56.84 -27.15
C PHE A 30 28.93 56.75 -27.69
N GLU A 31 28.73 56.81 -29.01
CA GLU A 31 27.41 56.77 -29.65
C GLU A 31 27.11 55.45 -30.39
N TYR A 32 28.00 54.46 -30.29
CA TYR A 32 27.80 53.16 -30.93
C TYR A 32 26.73 52.32 -30.23
N ILE A 33 25.50 52.36 -30.75
CA ILE A 33 24.43 51.41 -30.43
C ILE A 33 24.41 50.34 -31.55
N PRO A 34 24.72 49.07 -31.24
CA PRO A 34 24.69 48.00 -32.23
C PRO A 34 23.29 47.82 -32.84
N SER A 35 23.22 47.45 -34.13
CA SER A 35 21.96 47.24 -34.86
C SER A 35 21.02 46.20 -34.22
N ARG A 36 21.56 45.31 -33.38
CA ARG A 36 20.82 44.33 -32.54
C ARG A 36 21.30 44.35 -31.10
N ALA A 37 21.31 45.54 -30.49
CA ALA A 37 21.81 45.77 -29.13
C ALA A 37 21.30 44.75 -28.08
N THR A 38 20.02 44.36 -28.14
CA THR A 38 19.42 43.38 -27.21
C THR A 38 20.04 41.98 -27.32
N LEU A 39 20.40 41.53 -28.52
CA LEU A 39 21.09 40.26 -28.72
C LEU A 39 22.53 40.31 -28.27
N HIS A 40 23.27 41.37 -28.65
CA HIS A 40 24.64 41.53 -28.19
C HIS A 40 24.72 41.63 -26.67
N TYR A 41 23.77 42.31 -26.05
CA TYR A 41 23.67 42.35 -24.59
C TYR A 41 23.46 40.96 -23.99
N ARG A 42 22.54 40.16 -24.56
CA ARG A 42 22.30 38.78 -24.13
C ARG A 42 23.59 37.95 -24.21
N GLU A 43 24.27 37.94 -25.35
CA GLU A 43 25.52 37.19 -25.53
C GLU A 43 26.63 37.63 -24.55
N LEU A 44 26.70 38.92 -24.23
CA LEU A 44 27.62 39.43 -23.22
C LEU A 44 27.28 38.91 -21.82
N VAL A 45 25.99 38.84 -21.46
CA VAL A 45 25.55 38.25 -20.18
C VAL A 45 25.91 36.76 -20.12
N HIS A 46 25.69 35.98 -21.18
CA HIS A 46 26.12 34.58 -21.24
C HIS A 46 27.62 34.43 -21.06
N THR A 47 28.41 35.28 -21.72
CA THR A 47 29.87 35.29 -21.63
C THR A 47 30.33 35.64 -20.21
N ALA A 48 29.72 36.66 -19.60
CA ALA A 48 30.02 37.06 -18.22
C ALA A 48 29.71 35.95 -17.22
N VAL A 49 28.54 35.29 -17.35
CA VAL A 49 28.18 34.14 -16.50
C VAL A 49 29.16 32.99 -16.67
N ALA A 50 29.55 32.67 -17.91
CA ALA A 50 30.54 31.62 -18.15
C ALA A 50 31.87 31.90 -17.45
N HIS A 51 32.44 33.08 -17.67
CA HIS A 51 33.76 33.43 -17.16
C HIS A 51 33.78 33.68 -15.63
N ASP A 52 32.75 34.36 -15.10
CA ASP A 52 32.77 34.76 -13.70
C ASP A 52 32.17 33.75 -12.74
N ILE A 53 31.25 32.91 -13.22
CA ILE A 53 30.56 31.92 -12.39
C ILE A 53 31.07 30.52 -12.74
N VAL A 54 30.88 30.06 -13.98
CA VAL A 54 31.15 28.67 -14.37
C VAL A 54 32.64 28.32 -14.25
N ASP A 55 33.53 29.13 -14.82
CA ASP A 55 34.98 28.86 -14.80
C ASP A 55 35.58 28.91 -13.38
N LYS A 56 34.90 29.60 -12.46
CA LYS A 56 35.33 29.73 -11.05
C LYS A 56 34.68 28.70 -10.14
N LEU A 57 33.67 27.98 -10.62
CA LEU A 57 32.99 26.93 -9.86
C LEU A 57 33.89 25.70 -9.79
N ARG A 58 34.31 25.33 -8.57
CA ARG A 58 35.10 24.12 -8.32
C ARG A 58 34.19 23.01 -7.80
N PRO A 59 34.41 21.74 -8.19
CA PRO A 59 33.66 20.63 -7.59
C PRO A 59 33.89 20.61 -6.07
N GLY A 60 32.80 20.69 -5.29
CA GLY A 60 32.83 20.78 -3.84
C GLY A 60 32.77 22.19 -3.25
N THR A 61 32.53 23.23 -4.06
CA THR A 61 32.17 24.55 -3.51
C THR A 61 30.80 24.48 -2.81
N PRO A 62 30.64 25.11 -1.63
CA PRO A 62 29.35 25.15 -0.93
C PRO A 62 28.28 25.83 -1.79
N ASP A 63 27.01 25.54 -1.52
CA ASP A 63 25.80 26.04 -2.22
C ASP A 63 25.63 27.58 -2.26
N THR A 64 26.63 28.33 -1.79
CA THR A 64 26.71 29.78 -1.91
C THR A 64 26.84 30.21 -3.37
N VAL A 65 25.83 30.92 -3.84
CA VAL A 65 25.76 31.51 -5.18
C VAL A 65 26.87 32.56 -5.34
N ILE A 66 27.78 32.33 -6.29
CA ILE A 66 28.84 33.28 -6.64
C ILE A 66 28.21 34.37 -7.53
N PRO A 67 28.27 35.65 -7.13
CA PRO A 67 27.77 36.74 -7.97
C PRO A 67 28.76 37.07 -9.10
N LEU A 68 28.25 37.70 -10.16
CA LEU A 68 29.09 38.32 -11.20
C LEU A 68 30.11 39.30 -10.59
N SER A 69 31.31 39.36 -11.17
CA SER A 69 32.37 40.24 -10.68
C SER A 69 31.92 41.71 -10.70
N THR A 70 32.53 42.53 -9.86
CA THR A 70 32.28 43.98 -9.84
C THR A 70 32.54 44.61 -11.21
N ALA A 71 33.61 44.17 -11.90
CA ALA A 71 33.97 44.63 -13.23
C ALA A 71 32.91 44.27 -14.28
N ALA A 72 32.45 43.01 -14.31
CA ALA A 72 31.41 42.58 -15.24
C ALA A 72 30.08 43.28 -14.98
N ARG A 73 29.69 43.47 -13.71
CA ARG A 73 28.46 44.20 -13.35
C ARG A 73 28.50 45.67 -13.79
N GLU A 74 29.62 46.34 -13.57
CA GLU A 74 29.79 47.74 -13.99
C GLU A 74 29.74 47.86 -15.51
N LEU A 75 30.46 46.99 -16.22
CA LEU A 75 30.45 46.96 -17.69
C LEU A 75 29.04 46.72 -18.25
N LEU A 76 28.34 45.69 -17.76
CA LEU A 76 26.97 45.40 -18.19
C LEU A 76 26.03 46.56 -17.89
N ASN A 77 26.16 47.22 -16.74
CA ASN A 77 25.34 48.38 -16.40
C ASN A 77 25.57 49.57 -17.34
N GLN A 78 26.84 49.88 -17.65
CA GLN A 78 27.18 50.96 -18.57
C GLN A 78 26.64 50.68 -19.98
N LEU A 79 26.85 49.47 -20.49
CA LEU A 79 26.32 49.05 -21.79
C LEU A 79 24.79 49.06 -21.82
N ALA A 80 24.15 48.64 -20.74
CA ALA A 80 22.70 48.63 -20.68
C ALA A 80 22.10 50.04 -20.66
N ILE A 81 22.78 51.03 -20.09
CA ILE A 81 22.40 52.45 -20.17
C ILE A 81 22.64 52.98 -21.60
N ALA A 82 23.84 52.78 -22.15
CA ALA A 82 24.22 53.25 -23.47
C ALA A 82 23.31 52.69 -24.57
N TRP A 83 22.99 51.39 -24.49
CA TRP A 83 22.17 50.67 -25.46
C TRP A 83 20.67 50.67 -25.12
N ARG A 84 20.25 51.42 -24.09
CA ARG A 84 18.84 51.59 -23.67
C ARG A 84 18.11 50.27 -23.39
N ILE A 85 18.81 49.32 -22.77
CA ILE A 85 18.25 48.02 -22.39
C ILE A 85 17.41 48.16 -21.12
N SER A 86 16.15 47.75 -21.17
CA SER A 86 15.20 47.85 -20.04
C SER A 86 15.62 46.97 -18.86
N GLY A 87 15.28 47.39 -17.63
CA GLY A 87 15.54 46.62 -16.41
C GLY A 87 15.04 45.17 -16.46
N PRO A 88 13.75 44.92 -16.81
CA PRO A 88 13.22 43.57 -16.96
C PRO A 88 14.03 42.69 -17.91
N TYR A 89 14.40 43.21 -19.09
CA TYR A 89 15.16 42.43 -20.06
C TYR A 89 16.55 42.04 -19.55
N ARG A 90 17.20 42.88 -18.74
CA ARG A 90 18.51 42.55 -18.14
C ARG A 90 18.42 41.33 -17.23
N GLU A 91 17.39 41.28 -16.38
CA GLU A 91 17.19 40.16 -15.45
C GLU A 91 16.73 38.90 -16.19
N ILE A 92 15.93 39.02 -17.25
CA ILE A 92 15.53 37.89 -18.11
C ILE A 92 16.77 37.29 -18.81
N CYS A 93 17.66 38.11 -19.37
CA CYS A 93 18.93 37.62 -19.94
C CYS A 93 19.81 36.91 -18.91
N TYR A 94 19.82 37.39 -17.66
CA TYR A 94 20.54 36.72 -16.58
C TYR A 94 19.91 35.36 -16.25
N LEU A 95 18.58 35.29 -16.12
CA LEU A 95 17.87 34.03 -15.91
C LEU A 95 18.12 33.05 -17.06
N ASP A 96 18.08 33.49 -18.32
CA ASP A 96 18.35 32.67 -19.49
C ASP A 96 19.78 32.10 -19.47
N ALA A 97 20.77 32.93 -19.14
CA ALA A 97 22.16 32.50 -19.03
C ALA A 97 22.36 31.44 -17.93
N ILE A 98 21.69 31.60 -16.79
CA ILE A 98 21.72 30.61 -15.71
C ILE A 98 20.96 29.34 -16.11
N ASN A 99 19.78 29.45 -16.74
CA ASN A 99 19.00 28.31 -17.20
C ASN A 99 19.80 27.44 -18.18
N ASN A 100 20.41 28.05 -19.20
CA ASN A 100 21.23 27.34 -20.17
C ASN A 100 22.37 26.53 -19.53
N ARG A 101 22.96 27.04 -18.44
CA ARG A 101 24.03 26.36 -17.70
C ARG A 101 23.49 25.28 -16.76
N TYR A 102 22.36 25.52 -16.11
CA TYR A 102 21.64 24.52 -15.33
C TYR A 102 21.24 23.31 -16.18
N VAL A 103 20.66 23.57 -17.35
CA VAL A 103 20.25 22.57 -18.37
C VAL A 103 21.43 21.70 -18.82
N ARG A 104 22.65 22.25 -18.88
CA ARG A 104 23.88 21.53 -19.21
C ARG A 104 24.50 20.76 -18.02
N GLY A 105 24.00 20.97 -16.81
CA GLY A 105 24.57 20.42 -15.58
C GLY A 105 25.79 21.20 -15.06
N ASP A 106 26.08 22.38 -15.62
CA ASP A 106 27.21 23.23 -15.22
C ASP A 106 26.96 23.92 -13.88
N LEU A 107 25.70 24.19 -13.54
CA LEU A 107 25.29 24.92 -12.33
C LEU A 107 24.24 24.16 -11.52
N PRO A 108 24.28 24.22 -10.17
CA PRO A 108 23.23 23.68 -9.32
C PRO A 108 21.97 24.55 -9.35
N ILE A 109 20.82 23.95 -8.99
CA ILE A 109 19.49 24.58 -8.95
C ILE A 109 19.42 25.85 -8.06
N THR A 110 20.34 26.02 -7.10
CA THR A 110 20.40 27.20 -6.23
C THR A 110 20.64 28.50 -7.00
N TYR A 111 21.41 28.46 -8.10
CA TYR A 111 21.60 29.61 -8.98
C TYR A 111 20.31 30.01 -9.70
N LEU A 112 19.51 29.01 -10.07
CA LEU A 112 18.22 29.24 -10.72
C LEU A 112 17.24 29.93 -9.75
N LEU A 113 17.20 29.47 -8.49
CA LEU A 113 16.39 30.08 -7.43
C LEU A 113 16.81 31.54 -7.15
N ASP A 114 18.10 31.86 -7.15
CA ASP A 114 18.58 33.25 -7.03
C ASP A 114 18.18 34.11 -8.22
N ALA A 115 18.33 33.59 -9.45
CA ALA A 115 17.94 34.28 -10.66
C ALA A 115 16.42 34.57 -10.68
N TYR A 116 15.59 33.60 -10.27
CA TYR A 116 14.15 33.82 -10.09
C TYR A 116 13.84 34.88 -9.04
N GLY A 117 14.55 34.90 -7.91
CA GLY A 117 14.39 35.95 -6.91
C GLY A 117 14.72 37.36 -7.42
N LYS A 118 15.49 37.50 -8.50
CA LYS A 118 15.68 38.79 -9.20
C LYS A 118 14.47 39.13 -10.08
N ILE A 119 13.93 38.13 -10.79
CA ILE A 119 12.69 38.29 -11.58
C ILE A 119 11.51 38.66 -10.69
N GLU A 120 11.32 37.99 -9.56
CA GLU A 120 10.24 38.32 -8.62
C GLU A 120 10.36 39.78 -8.15
N ARG A 121 11.57 40.23 -7.81
CA ARG A 121 11.78 41.63 -7.40
C ARG A 121 11.42 42.61 -8.51
N ILE A 122 11.80 42.37 -9.76
CA ILE A 122 11.48 43.30 -10.86
C ILE A 122 9.98 43.30 -11.19
N VAL A 123 9.30 42.16 -11.07
CA VAL A 123 7.84 42.05 -11.25
C VAL A 123 7.09 42.86 -10.19
N HIS A 124 7.58 42.90 -8.94
CA HIS A 124 6.99 43.74 -7.90
C HIS A 124 7.28 45.24 -8.07
N LEU A 125 8.38 45.60 -8.74
CA LEU A 125 8.78 46.99 -8.97
C LEU A 125 8.10 47.61 -10.19
N ILE A 126 7.89 46.82 -11.25
CA ILE A 126 7.34 47.26 -12.54
C ILE A 126 6.21 46.30 -12.90
N ASN A 127 4.99 46.83 -13.03
CA ASN A 127 3.82 46.03 -13.40
C ASN A 127 4.10 45.26 -14.71
N PRO A 128 3.92 43.93 -14.76
CA PRO A 128 4.15 43.14 -15.98
C PRO A 128 3.38 43.63 -17.21
N GLN A 129 2.25 44.32 -17.03
CA GLN A 129 1.48 44.92 -18.14
C GLN A 129 2.21 46.11 -18.81
N GLU A 130 3.18 46.71 -18.12
CA GLU A 130 4.01 47.80 -18.63
C GLU A 130 5.26 47.29 -19.35
N TRP A 131 5.50 45.97 -19.34
CA TRP A 131 6.64 45.37 -20.02
C TRP A 131 6.36 45.28 -21.53
N HIS A 132 7.41 45.35 -22.34
CA HIS A 132 7.28 45.08 -23.77
C HIS A 132 6.82 43.63 -23.98
N THR A 133 5.81 43.42 -24.83
CA THR A 133 5.22 42.09 -25.09
C THR A 133 6.27 41.04 -25.44
N ALA A 134 7.23 41.38 -26.31
CA ALA A 134 8.31 40.47 -26.69
C ALA A 134 9.24 40.07 -25.52
N GLN A 135 9.41 40.94 -24.50
CA GLN A 135 10.21 40.63 -23.31
C GLN A 135 9.44 39.69 -22.38
N TYR A 136 8.14 39.93 -22.24
CA TYR A 136 7.27 39.07 -21.45
C TYR A 136 7.13 37.67 -22.08
N GLU A 137 6.92 37.58 -23.40
CA GLU A 137 6.91 36.31 -24.13
C GLU A 137 8.23 35.54 -23.97
N TYR A 138 9.37 36.24 -24.02
CA TYR A 138 10.68 35.63 -23.81
C TYR A 138 10.85 35.08 -22.37
N LEU A 139 10.34 35.78 -21.35
CA LEU A 139 10.32 35.24 -19.98
C LEU A 139 9.46 33.97 -19.88
N LEU A 140 8.27 33.95 -20.51
CA LEU A 140 7.39 32.79 -20.50
C LEU A 140 8.02 31.56 -21.19
N GLU A 141 8.76 31.78 -22.29
CA GLU A 141 9.52 30.72 -22.97
C GLU A 141 10.57 30.11 -22.04
N ILE A 142 11.39 30.95 -21.39
CA ILE A 142 12.40 30.49 -20.42
C ILE A 142 11.76 29.76 -19.24
N GLN A 143 10.63 30.26 -18.72
CA GLN A 143 9.90 29.62 -17.63
C GLN A 143 9.36 28.25 -18.02
N SER A 144 8.84 28.11 -19.24
CA SER A 144 8.35 26.83 -19.79
C SER A 144 9.48 25.82 -19.91
N ASP A 145 10.66 26.24 -20.39
CA ASP A 145 11.84 25.38 -20.48
C ASP A 145 12.32 24.89 -19.10
N ILE A 146 12.34 25.80 -18.12
CA ILE A 146 12.71 25.50 -16.74
C ILE A 146 11.71 24.53 -16.12
N GLU A 147 10.42 24.74 -16.35
CA GLU A 147 9.37 23.86 -15.85
C GLU A 147 9.48 22.47 -16.45
N PHE A 148 9.64 22.37 -17.78
CA PHE A 148 9.79 21.08 -18.45
C PHE A 148 10.94 20.27 -17.83
N ARG A 149 12.07 20.93 -17.55
CA ARG A 149 13.22 20.34 -16.84
C ARG A 149 12.90 19.96 -15.39
N ALA A 150 12.21 20.83 -14.66
CA ALA A 150 11.83 20.57 -13.27
C ALA A 150 10.90 19.36 -13.17
N LEU A 151 9.89 19.26 -14.04
CA LEU A 151 9.00 18.11 -14.14
C LEU A 151 9.73 16.86 -14.61
N GLY A 152 10.72 16.98 -15.49
CA GLY A 152 11.63 15.87 -15.83
C GLY A 152 12.34 15.31 -14.60
N ASN A 153 12.90 16.15 -13.74
CA ASN A 153 13.50 15.68 -12.49
C ASN A 153 12.48 15.02 -11.55
N VAL A 154 11.23 15.51 -11.52
CA VAL A 154 10.16 14.88 -10.73
C VAL A 154 9.86 13.48 -11.27
N LYS A 155 9.82 13.30 -12.59
CA LYS A 155 9.66 11.98 -13.23
C LYS A 155 10.76 11.02 -12.80
N ASP A 156 12.02 11.43 -12.92
CA ASP A 156 13.17 10.61 -12.52
C ASP A 156 13.10 10.21 -11.04
N ILE A 157 12.70 11.16 -10.17
CA ILE A 157 12.47 10.90 -8.73
C ILE A 157 11.34 9.89 -8.52
N ILE A 158 10.24 9.99 -9.26
CA ILE A 158 9.10 9.07 -9.18
C ILE A 158 9.57 7.67 -9.60
N GLU A 159 10.22 7.52 -10.74
CA GLU A 159 10.64 6.22 -11.27
C GLU A 159 11.57 5.47 -10.29
N GLU A 160 12.45 6.21 -9.59
CA GLU A 160 13.42 5.67 -8.65
C GLU A 160 13.10 5.93 -7.16
N LEU A 161 11.83 6.07 -6.76
CA LEU A 161 11.41 6.46 -5.38
C LEU A 161 12.14 5.69 -4.26
N ASP A 162 12.42 4.40 -4.44
CA ASP A 162 13.10 3.54 -3.46
C ASP A 162 14.54 3.99 -3.12
N HIS A 163 15.17 4.76 -4.01
CA HIS A 163 16.55 5.21 -3.89
C HIS A 163 16.67 6.71 -3.55
N GLN A 164 15.54 7.41 -3.44
CA GLN A 164 15.52 8.85 -3.21
C GLN A 164 15.66 9.22 -1.73
N ARG A 165 16.23 10.41 -1.48
CA ARG A 165 16.36 10.99 -0.15
C ARG A 165 15.64 12.34 -0.08
N PRO A 166 14.81 12.62 0.94
CA PRO A 166 14.03 13.85 1.03
C PRO A 166 14.84 15.15 0.89
N GLU A 167 16.03 15.19 1.48
CA GLU A 167 16.90 16.39 1.50
C GLU A 167 17.26 16.89 0.09
N LYS A 168 17.40 15.97 -0.87
CA LYS A 168 17.80 16.29 -2.25
C LYS A 168 16.72 17.05 -3.04
N SER A 169 15.45 16.96 -2.61
CA SER A 169 14.31 17.50 -3.37
C SER A 169 13.84 18.87 -2.87
N THR A 170 14.43 19.41 -1.80
CA THR A 170 13.99 20.68 -1.18
C THR A 170 14.05 21.86 -2.16
N ASN A 171 15.16 22.02 -2.89
CA ASN A 171 15.31 23.10 -3.86
C ASN A 171 14.41 22.91 -5.09
N LEU A 172 14.18 21.67 -5.50
CA LEU A 172 13.26 21.33 -6.59
C LEU A 172 11.81 21.68 -6.20
N LYS A 173 11.38 21.29 -5.00
CA LYS A 173 10.07 21.67 -4.44
C LYS A 173 9.90 23.19 -4.43
N ARG A 174 10.92 23.92 -3.96
CA ARG A 174 10.89 25.40 -3.95
C ARG A 174 10.76 25.97 -5.36
N LEU A 175 11.49 25.42 -6.34
CA LEU A 175 11.39 25.84 -7.74
C LEU A 175 9.98 25.60 -8.30
N LEU A 176 9.42 24.40 -8.12
CA LEU A 176 8.07 24.06 -8.57
C LEU A 176 7.02 24.99 -7.96
N ARG A 177 7.15 25.30 -6.67
CA ARG A 177 6.27 26.26 -5.98
C ARG A 177 6.33 27.65 -6.63
N ILE A 178 7.52 28.14 -6.95
CA ILE A 178 7.69 29.44 -7.64
C ILE A 178 7.01 29.41 -9.02
N LEU A 179 7.22 28.35 -9.80
CA LEU A 179 6.64 28.21 -11.14
C LEU A 179 5.11 28.19 -11.09
N ILE A 180 4.52 27.41 -10.18
CA ILE A 180 3.06 27.32 -10.01
C ILE A 180 2.48 28.67 -9.56
N ILE A 181 3.09 29.34 -8.58
CA ILE A 181 2.60 30.64 -8.08
C ILE A 181 2.66 31.70 -9.18
N ASN A 182 3.75 31.74 -9.96
CA ASN A 182 3.90 32.72 -11.03
C ASN A 182 2.90 32.49 -12.17
N ASP A 183 2.61 31.24 -12.51
CA ASP A 183 1.60 30.89 -13.52
C ASP A 183 0.18 31.26 -13.06
N VAL A 184 -0.17 30.97 -11.79
CA VAL A 184 -1.48 31.33 -11.20
C VAL A 184 -1.67 32.84 -11.02
N ASN A 185 -0.60 33.64 -10.93
CA ASN A 185 -0.68 35.09 -10.76
C ASN A 185 -0.32 35.88 -12.03
N ALA A 186 0.09 35.21 -13.11
CA ALA A 186 0.49 35.85 -14.35
C ALA A 186 -0.71 36.59 -14.96
N PRO A 187 -0.62 37.91 -15.24
CA PRO A 187 -1.67 38.58 -15.98
C PRO A 187 -1.82 37.90 -17.33
N ALA A 188 -3.06 37.53 -17.67
CA ALA A 188 -3.39 36.89 -18.93
C ALA A 188 -2.72 37.66 -20.08
N ALA A 189 -1.89 36.96 -20.87
CA ALA A 189 -1.55 37.46 -22.19
C ALA A 189 -2.87 37.79 -22.89
N LEU A 190 -2.96 38.97 -23.52
CA LEU A 190 -4.18 39.44 -24.19
C LEU A 190 -4.75 38.28 -25.03
N ASN A 191 -5.92 37.75 -24.65
CA ASN A 191 -6.64 36.62 -25.28
C ASN A 191 -6.31 35.16 -24.86
N LYS A 192 -5.57 34.90 -23.77
CA LYS A 192 -5.52 33.54 -23.18
C LYS A 192 -6.25 33.51 -21.83
N PRO A 193 -7.24 32.63 -21.62
CA PRO A 193 -7.81 32.43 -20.30
C PRO A 193 -6.72 31.91 -19.36
N MET A 194 -6.68 32.43 -18.14
CA MET A 194 -5.79 31.94 -17.09
C MET A 194 -6.11 30.46 -16.84
N PRO A 195 -5.12 29.54 -16.86
CA PRO A 195 -5.38 28.16 -16.46
C PRO A 195 -5.88 28.17 -15.01
N ASN A 196 -7.06 27.61 -14.78
CA ASN A 196 -7.54 27.39 -13.42
C ASN A 196 -6.60 26.38 -12.73
N ILE A 197 -6.44 26.47 -11.40
CA ILE A 197 -5.56 25.56 -10.62
C ILE A 197 -5.86 24.08 -10.93
N ALA A 198 -7.13 23.74 -11.16
CA ALA A 198 -7.55 22.41 -11.56
C ALA A 198 -7.04 22.01 -12.96
N GLY A 199 -7.13 22.88 -13.95
CA GLY A 199 -6.58 22.65 -15.30
C GLY A 199 -5.06 22.52 -15.25
N ARG A 200 -4.39 23.37 -14.47
CA ARG A 200 -2.94 23.26 -14.29
C ARG A 200 -2.52 21.96 -13.63
N ARG A 201 -3.26 21.51 -12.61
CA ARG A 201 -3.07 20.21 -11.98
C ARG A 201 -3.20 19.08 -13.01
N ASN A 202 -4.20 19.16 -13.88
CA ASN A 202 -4.41 18.16 -14.92
C ASN A 202 -3.27 18.15 -15.95
N ASP A 203 -2.78 19.30 -16.38
CA ASP A 203 -1.64 19.38 -17.33
C ASP A 203 -0.37 18.74 -16.72
N VAL A 204 -0.11 18.99 -15.45
CA VAL A 204 1.03 18.39 -14.73
C VAL A 204 0.80 16.90 -14.50
N MET A 205 -0.42 16.48 -14.18
CA MET A 205 -0.79 15.07 -14.06
C MET A 205 -0.56 14.33 -15.38
N GLU A 206 -1.06 14.84 -16.51
CA GLU A 206 -0.84 14.26 -17.85
C GLU A 206 0.65 14.18 -18.19
N THR A 207 1.42 15.17 -17.75
CA THR A 207 2.88 15.16 -17.93
C THR A 207 3.54 14.06 -17.12
N LEU A 208 3.16 13.85 -15.85
CA LEU A 208 3.78 12.89 -14.94
C LEU A 208 3.25 11.46 -15.09
N GLU A 209 2.04 11.28 -15.59
CA GLU A 209 1.34 10.00 -15.69
C GLU A 209 2.18 8.89 -16.35
N PRO A 210 2.89 9.09 -17.48
CA PRO A 210 3.69 8.03 -18.08
C PRO A 210 4.78 7.45 -17.16
N SER A 211 5.40 8.30 -16.33
CA SER A 211 6.44 7.88 -15.39
C SER A 211 5.85 7.18 -14.16
N ILE A 212 4.68 7.64 -13.70
CA ILE A 212 3.94 6.97 -12.61
C ILE A 212 3.48 5.59 -13.08
N VAL A 213 2.89 5.49 -14.28
CA VAL A 213 2.47 4.21 -14.88
C VAL A 213 3.66 3.29 -15.11
N TYR A 214 4.79 3.80 -15.59
CA TYR A 214 6.03 3.02 -15.70
C TYR A 214 6.45 2.42 -14.35
N ARG A 215 6.38 3.21 -13.27
CA ARG A 215 6.66 2.72 -11.92
C ARG A 215 5.64 1.66 -11.48
N CYS A 216 4.35 1.87 -11.72
CA CYS A 216 3.33 0.86 -11.46
C CYS A 216 3.59 -0.45 -12.22
N ASP A 217 3.98 -0.38 -13.49
CA ASP A 217 4.33 -1.56 -14.28
C ASP A 217 5.55 -2.29 -13.70
N CYS A 218 6.56 -1.54 -13.22
CA CYS A 218 7.70 -2.12 -12.53
C CYS A 218 7.30 -2.84 -11.23
N MET A 219 6.44 -2.24 -10.41
CA MET A 219 5.89 -2.90 -9.21
C MET A 219 5.05 -4.13 -9.57
N MET A 220 4.23 -4.05 -10.62
CA MET A 220 3.44 -5.18 -11.08
C MET A 220 4.34 -6.35 -11.49
N ARG A 221 5.40 -6.11 -12.26
CA ARG A 221 6.37 -7.18 -12.61
C ARG A 221 7.08 -7.78 -11.40
N GLN A 222 7.28 -7.01 -10.33
CA GLN A 222 7.86 -7.51 -9.08
C GLN A 222 6.89 -8.43 -8.32
N CYS A 223 5.60 -8.09 -8.31
CA CYS A 223 4.58 -8.87 -7.60
C CYS A 223 4.12 -10.13 -8.35
N PHE A 224 4.23 -10.15 -9.68
CA PHE A 224 3.78 -11.25 -10.52
C PHE A 224 4.97 -11.85 -11.28
N THR A 225 5.57 -12.91 -10.73
CA THR A 225 6.63 -13.68 -11.40
C THR A 225 6.05 -14.81 -12.25
N ASP A 226 6.76 -15.19 -13.32
CA ASP A 226 6.31 -16.16 -14.34
C ASP A 226 6.03 -17.58 -13.78
N ASP A 227 6.47 -17.88 -12.55
CA ASP A 227 6.32 -19.19 -11.91
C ASP A 227 5.03 -19.32 -11.06
N ILE A 228 4.23 -18.27 -10.93
CA ILE A 228 3.03 -18.28 -10.07
C ILE A 228 1.81 -18.79 -10.85
N SER A 229 1.15 -19.83 -10.34
CA SER A 229 -0.12 -20.35 -10.89
C SER A 229 -1.18 -19.23 -11.01
N PRO A 230 -2.03 -19.24 -12.06
CA PRO A 230 -3.03 -18.19 -12.34
C PRO A 230 -3.99 -17.87 -11.19
N SER A 231 -4.10 -18.78 -10.24
CA SER A 231 -5.02 -18.74 -9.11
C SER A 231 -4.44 -18.27 -7.78
N SER A 232 -3.14 -17.94 -7.74
CA SER A 232 -2.46 -17.27 -6.61
C SER A 232 -2.19 -15.79 -6.89
N GLN A 233 -2.92 -15.19 -7.84
CA GLN A 233 -2.73 -13.79 -8.22
C GLN A 233 -3.21 -12.80 -7.15
N ILE A 234 -4.10 -13.22 -6.24
CA ILE A 234 -4.57 -12.36 -5.14
C ILE A 234 -3.40 -11.95 -4.23
N ASP A 235 -2.43 -12.83 -4.00
CA ASP A 235 -1.24 -12.53 -3.20
C ASP A 235 -0.39 -11.46 -3.88
N GLY A 236 -0.27 -11.52 -5.22
CA GLY A 236 0.40 -10.49 -6.02
C GLY A 236 -0.30 -9.14 -5.92
N TYR A 237 -1.64 -9.09 -5.95
CA TYR A 237 -2.38 -7.85 -5.74
C TYR A 237 -2.29 -7.33 -4.31
N ALA A 238 -2.25 -8.20 -3.31
CA ALA A 238 -2.01 -7.81 -1.93
C ALA A 238 -0.64 -7.15 -1.77
N GLN A 239 0.40 -7.74 -2.35
CA GLN A 239 1.75 -7.16 -2.37
C GLN A 239 1.79 -5.84 -3.12
N LEU A 240 1.15 -5.75 -4.29
CA LEU A 240 1.07 -4.52 -5.09
C LEU A 240 0.39 -3.39 -4.31
N ALA A 241 -0.71 -3.69 -3.61
CA ALA A 241 -1.41 -2.70 -2.80
C ALA A 241 -0.52 -2.15 -1.67
N VAL A 242 0.27 -3.02 -1.02
CA VAL A 242 1.26 -2.61 -0.01
C VAL A 242 2.35 -1.72 -0.61
N LEU A 243 2.86 -2.06 -1.80
CA LEU A 243 3.86 -1.24 -2.48
C LEU A 243 3.34 0.16 -2.83
N ILE A 244 2.11 0.27 -3.34
CA ILE A 244 1.47 1.56 -3.66
C ILE A 244 1.30 2.42 -2.40
N LEU A 245 0.82 1.82 -1.30
CA LEU A 245 0.72 2.54 -0.02
C LEU A 245 2.10 2.99 0.48
N SER A 246 3.14 2.21 0.25
CA SER A 246 4.52 2.57 0.59
C SER A 246 5.05 3.71 -0.31
N ASP A 247 4.73 3.70 -1.60
CA ASP A 247 5.10 4.77 -2.54
C ASP A 247 4.44 6.09 -2.17
N TYR A 248 3.16 6.07 -1.77
CA TYR A 248 2.51 7.24 -1.18
C TYR A 248 3.29 7.78 0.03
N GLU A 249 3.67 6.92 0.98
CA GLU A 249 4.43 7.34 2.15
C GLU A 249 5.81 7.92 1.78
N ARG A 250 6.54 7.31 0.85
CA ARG A 250 7.83 7.81 0.36
C ARG A 250 7.67 9.15 -0.34
N CYS A 251 6.71 9.24 -1.26
CA CYS A 251 6.41 10.44 -2.02
C CYS A 251 6.02 11.60 -1.09
N SER A 252 5.21 11.32 -0.05
CA SER A 252 4.83 12.32 0.96
C SER A 252 6.00 12.86 1.78
N LYS A 253 7.07 12.06 1.97
CA LYS A 253 8.29 12.48 2.65
C LYS A 253 9.18 13.32 1.74
N ILE A 254 9.26 12.97 0.45
CA ILE A 254 10.10 13.65 -0.54
C ILE A 254 9.48 15.00 -0.94
N PHE A 255 8.18 15.00 -1.22
CA PHE A 255 7.39 16.18 -1.56
C PHE A 255 6.47 16.54 -0.39
N ALA A 256 7.06 16.69 0.80
CA ALA A 256 6.32 17.17 1.97
C ALA A 256 5.64 18.50 1.65
N ASP A 257 4.47 18.78 2.22
CA ASP A 257 3.59 19.93 1.95
C ASP A 257 3.11 20.07 0.50
N ALA A 258 1.90 20.61 0.34
CA ALA A 258 1.43 20.99 -0.98
C ALA A 258 2.22 22.17 -1.56
N LEU A 259 2.34 22.17 -2.88
CA LEU A 259 2.94 23.27 -3.63
C LEU A 259 2.02 24.51 -3.61
N PHE A 260 0.71 24.29 -3.54
CA PHE A 260 -0.30 25.34 -3.40
C PHE A 260 -1.53 24.81 -2.63
N GLU A 261 -2.06 25.60 -1.69
CA GLU A 261 -3.31 25.32 -0.95
C GLU A 261 -4.15 26.60 -0.87
N ASP A 262 -5.40 26.53 -1.31
CA ASP A 262 -6.42 27.59 -1.15
C ASP A 262 -7.81 26.97 -0.99
N GLY A 263 -8.29 26.85 0.26
CA GLY A 263 -9.52 26.13 0.58
C GLY A 263 -9.47 24.67 0.12
N ASP A 264 -10.43 24.25 -0.70
CA ASP A 264 -10.50 22.90 -1.27
C ASP A 264 -9.51 22.67 -2.44
N ARG A 265 -8.79 23.71 -2.88
CA ARG A 265 -7.84 23.63 -4.00
C ARG A 265 -6.46 23.27 -3.49
N ARG A 266 -6.11 21.99 -3.58
CA ARG A 266 -4.79 21.46 -3.23
C ARG A 266 -4.01 21.02 -4.47
N PHE A 267 -2.80 21.55 -4.62
CA PHE A 267 -1.85 21.10 -5.64
C PHE A 267 -0.64 20.49 -4.93
N ASP A 268 -0.51 19.17 -4.99
CA ASP A 268 0.66 18.47 -4.47
C ASP A 268 1.02 17.27 -5.33
N VAL A 269 2.33 17.04 -5.50
CA VAL A 269 2.86 15.94 -6.32
C VAL A 269 2.45 14.59 -5.75
N THR A 270 2.43 14.47 -4.41
CA THR A 270 2.03 13.25 -3.73
C THR A 270 0.59 12.85 -4.06
N GLY A 271 -0.34 13.80 -4.09
CA GLY A 271 -1.74 13.57 -4.45
C GLY A 271 -1.94 13.18 -5.91
N ILE A 272 -1.13 13.74 -6.82
CA ILE A 272 -1.12 13.32 -8.24
C ILE A 272 -0.67 11.86 -8.35
N VAL A 273 0.46 11.52 -7.73
CA VAL A 273 0.98 10.14 -7.71
C VAL A 273 -0.04 9.18 -7.10
N ALA A 274 -0.58 9.52 -5.93
CA ALA A 274 -1.57 8.71 -5.23
C ALA A 274 -2.82 8.45 -6.06
N GLN A 275 -3.33 9.47 -6.77
CA GLN A 275 -4.49 9.33 -7.63
C GLN A 275 -4.21 8.35 -8.77
N VAL A 276 -3.13 8.57 -9.53
CA VAL A 276 -2.80 7.76 -10.71
C VAL A 276 -2.49 6.31 -10.32
N GLU A 277 -1.71 6.08 -9.25
CA GLU A 277 -1.39 4.74 -8.77
C GLU A 277 -2.64 3.99 -8.27
N ALA A 278 -3.53 4.68 -7.55
CA ALA A 278 -4.79 4.10 -7.10
C ALA A 278 -5.68 3.69 -8.27
N GLU A 279 -5.84 4.57 -9.27
CA GLU A 279 -6.63 4.29 -10.48
C GLU A 279 -6.03 3.12 -11.28
N TYR A 280 -4.70 3.06 -11.40
CA TYR A 280 -3.99 1.96 -12.07
C TYR A 280 -4.24 0.63 -11.35
N PHE A 281 -4.09 0.59 -10.03
CA PHE A 281 -4.34 -0.59 -9.21
C PHE A 281 -5.77 -1.07 -9.36
N TYR A 282 -6.73 -0.15 -9.20
CA TYR A 282 -8.15 -0.48 -9.25
C TYR A 282 -8.55 -1.03 -10.62
N THR A 283 -8.06 -0.40 -11.69
CA THR A 283 -8.31 -0.84 -13.07
C THR A 283 -7.73 -2.24 -13.31
N SER A 284 -6.53 -2.50 -12.80
CA SER A 284 -5.85 -3.79 -12.98
C SER A 284 -6.51 -4.90 -12.18
N PHE A 285 -6.81 -4.64 -10.90
CA PHE A 285 -7.46 -5.62 -10.04
C PHE A 285 -8.91 -5.90 -10.47
N LYS A 286 -9.66 -4.88 -10.88
CA LYS A 286 -11.00 -5.06 -11.46
C LYS A 286 -10.98 -5.95 -12.69
N ARG A 287 -10.01 -5.74 -13.60
CA ARG A 287 -9.84 -6.61 -14.78
C ARG A 287 -9.61 -8.06 -14.38
N HIS A 288 -8.79 -8.30 -13.35
CA HIS A 288 -8.58 -9.66 -12.81
C HIS A 288 -9.87 -10.24 -12.24
N VAL A 289 -10.59 -9.49 -11.41
CA VAL A 289 -11.87 -9.92 -10.83
C VAL A 289 -12.93 -10.20 -11.89
N ASP A 290 -13.01 -9.40 -12.95
CA ASP A 290 -13.95 -9.62 -14.05
C ASP A 290 -13.64 -10.90 -14.84
N GLN A 291 -12.35 -11.24 -14.97
CA GLN A 291 -11.89 -12.40 -15.72
C GLN A 291 -11.92 -13.71 -14.92
N PHE A 292 -11.51 -13.68 -13.65
CA PHE A 292 -11.30 -14.87 -12.81
C PHE A 292 -12.24 -14.96 -11.60
N GLY A 293 -12.99 -13.89 -11.32
CA GLY A 293 -13.76 -13.75 -10.10
C GLY A 293 -12.87 -13.53 -8.86
N TYR A 294 -13.45 -13.73 -7.69
CA TYR A 294 -12.75 -13.62 -6.40
C TYR A 294 -12.14 -14.95 -5.95
N LYS A 295 -11.91 -15.90 -6.86
CA LYS A 295 -11.46 -17.25 -6.49
C LYS A 295 -10.00 -17.20 -6.06
N THR A 296 -9.72 -17.83 -4.93
CA THR A 296 -8.36 -18.13 -4.47
C THR A 296 -8.20 -19.65 -4.48
N ASP A 297 -7.10 -20.17 -5.02
CA ASP A 297 -6.85 -21.62 -4.96
C ASP A 297 -6.05 -22.03 -3.71
N SER A 298 -5.29 -21.11 -3.11
CA SER A 298 -4.41 -21.40 -1.97
C SER A 298 -4.18 -20.23 -1.00
N ALA A 299 -4.91 -19.11 -1.15
CA ALA A 299 -4.59 -17.91 -0.39
C ALA A 299 -4.84 -18.10 1.12
N ASP A 300 -3.84 -17.72 1.92
CA ASP A 300 -4.00 -17.54 3.35
C ASP A 300 -5.10 -16.50 3.60
N ILE A 301 -5.98 -16.75 4.59
CA ILE A 301 -7.04 -15.82 4.97
C ILE A 301 -6.48 -14.45 5.38
N GLU A 302 -5.26 -14.44 5.93
CA GLU A 302 -4.52 -13.21 6.28
C GLU A 302 -4.26 -12.34 5.05
N VAL A 303 -3.90 -12.93 3.91
CA VAL A 303 -3.60 -12.17 2.68
C VAL A 303 -4.86 -11.52 2.12
N GLY A 304 -5.98 -12.24 2.10
CA GLY A 304 -7.26 -11.66 1.67
C GLY A 304 -7.73 -10.51 2.55
N LEU A 305 -7.51 -10.62 3.86
CA LEU A 305 -7.81 -9.52 4.80
C LEU A 305 -6.92 -8.31 4.58
N GLU A 306 -5.62 -8.52 4.43
CA GLU A 306 -4.69 -7.42 4.21
C GLU A 306 -4.98 -6.69 2.89
N LEU A 307 -5.33 -7.44 1.84
CA LEU A 307 -5.79 -6.85 0.58
C LEU A 307 -7.07 -6.03 0.78
N CYS A 308 -8.07 -6.53 1.50
CA CYS A 308 -9.31 -5.78 1.76
C CYS A 308 -9.03 -4.47 2.51
N LYS A 309 -8.18 -4.50 3.54
CA LYS A 309 -7.77 -3.30 4.27
C LYS A 309 -7.02 -2.33 3.38
N SER A 310 -6.12 -2.85 2.55
CA SER A 310 -5.32 -2.04 1.63
C SER A 310 -6.20 -1.36 0.58
N ILE A 311 -7.21 -2.07 0.04
CA ILE A 311 -8.21 -1.49 -0.87
C ILE A 311 -8.94 -0.31 -0.20
N THR A 312 -9.42 -0.48 1.03
CA THR A 312 -10.10 0.61 1.76
C THR A 312 -9.18 1.81 1.99
N LYS A 313 -7.91 1.57 2.33
CA LYS A 313 -6.91 2.66 2.46
C LYS A 313 -6.66 3.37 1.13
N ILE A 314 -6.54 2.62 0.02
CA ILE A 314 -6.37 3.18 -1.32
C ILE A 314 -7.58 4.01 -1.73
N GLU A 315 -8.80 3.55 -1.46
CA GLU A 315 -10.04 4.31 -1.70
C GLU A 315 -10.10 5.60 -0.90
N GLU A 316 -9.73 5.54 0.39
CA GLU A 316 -9.66 6.72 1.24
C GLU A 316 -8.64 7.73 0.72
N LEU A 317 -7.44 7.27 0.34
CA LEU A 317 -6.40 8.11 -0.23
C LEU A 317 -6.84 8.74 -1.55
N HIS A 318 -7.42 7.97 -2.46
CA HIS A 318 -7.93 8.46 -3.74
C HIS A 318 -9.01 9.53 -3.54
N GLY A 319 -9.95 9.28 -2.61
CA GLY A 319 -11.04 10.22 -2.29
C GLY A 319 -10.58 11.56 -1.71
N ARG A 320 -9.33 11.68 -1.23
CA ARG A 320 -8.75 12.96 -0.80
C ARG A 320 -8.31 13.84 -1.97
N TYR A 321 -8.06 13.25 -3.14
CA TYR A 321 -7.43 13.92 -4.29
C TYR A 321 -8.28 13.93 -5.56
N SER A 322 -9.31 13.09 -5.62
CA SER A 322 -10.19 12.95 -6.78
C SER A 322 -11.64 12.87 -6.34
N GLU A 323 -12.52 13.57 -7.08
CA GLU A 323 -13.97 13.46 -6.92
C GLU A 323 -14.54 12.19 -7.56
N GLN A 324 -13.76 11.55 -8.45
CA GLN A 324 -14.16 10.31 -9.09
C GLN A 324 -14.17 9.18 -8.04
N LYS A 325 -15.24 8.38 -8.05
CA LYS A 325 -15.29 7.19 -7.20
C LYS A 325 -14.64 6.01 -7.89
N LEU A 326 -13.82 5.28 -7.14
CA LEU A 326 -13.34 3.98 -7.54
C LEU A 326 -14.49 2.98 -7.35
N GLU A 327 -14.91 2.32 -8.44
CA GLU A 327 -16.07 1.43 -8.45
C GLU A 327 -15.77 0.09 -9.14
N GLY A 328 -16.39 -0.97 -8.63
CA GLY A 328 -16.39 -2.30 -9.26
C GLY A 328 -15.66 -3.39 -8.49
N ILE A 329 -15.03 -3.07 -7.35
CA ILE A 329 -14.44 -4.05 -6.44
C ILE A 329 -15.30 -4.13 -5.19
N ASP A 330 -15.70 -5.34 -4.81
CA ASP A 330 -16.48 -5.61 -3.61
C ASP A 330 -15.59 -6.31 -2.58
N SER A 331 -15.02 -5.52 -1.66
CA SER A 331 -14.14 -6.01 -0.59
C SER A 331 -14.81 -7.06 0.29
N ARG A 332 -16.14 -6.97 0.51
CA ARG A 332 -16.86 -7.98 1.31
C ARG A 332 -16.91 -9.31 0.58
N ARG A 333 -17.17 -9.28 -0.72
CA ARG A 333 -17.22 -10.47 -1.56
C ARG A 333 -15.84 -11.10 -1.73
N LEU A 334 -14.80 -10.29 -1.88
CA LEU A 334 -13.40 -10.73 -1.87
C LEU A 334 -13.08 -11.48 -0.57
N PHE A 335 -13.31 -10.84 0.57
CA PHE A 335 -13.02 -11.46 1.87
C PHE A 335 -13.79 -12.77 2.07
N LYS A 336 -15.09 -12.78 1.76
CA LYS A 336 -15.92 -13.97 1.87
C LYS A 336 -15.41 -15.11 0.99
N ALA A 337 -14.93 -14.81 -0.22
CA ALA A 337 -14.37 -15.81 -1.11
C ALA A 337 -13.07 -16.40 -0.54
N THR A 338 -12.13 -15.57 -0.08
CA THR A 338 -10.89 -16.03 0.56
C THR A 338 -11.18 -16.87 1.81
N ALA A 339 -12.09 -16.40 2.67
CA ALA A 339 -12.47 -17.10 3.89
C ALA A 339 -13.15 -18.45 3.60
N SER A 340 -13.95 -18.54 2.53
CA SER A 340 -14.58 -19.79 2.10
C SER A 340 -13.54 -20.79 1.58
N THR A 341 -12.58 -20.36 0.75
CA THR A 341 -11.46 -21.21 0.31
C THR A 341 -10.65 -21.71 1.50
N TRP A 342 -10.36 -20.85 2.47
CA TRP A 342 -9.63 -21.24 3.68
C TRP A 342 -10.39 -22.30 4.49
N LEU A 343 -11.71 -22.13 4.66
CA LEU A 343 -12.56 -23.15 5.29
C LEU A 343 -12.58 -24.45 4.50
N ASP A 344 -12.64 -24.40 3.17
CA ASP A 344 -12.59 -25.59 2.30
C ASP A 344 -11.23 -26.31 2.41
N ASN A 345 -10.14 -25.58 2.60
CA ASN A 345 -8.80 -26.15 2.79
C ASN A 345 -8.70 -26.86 4.14
N ILE A 346 -9.19 -26.22 5.20
CA ILE A 346 -9.31 -26.86 6.52
C ILE A 346 -10.23 -28.09 6.45
N ASP A 347 -11.30 -28.02 5.66
CA ASP A 347 -12.20 -29.15 5.44
C ASP A 347 -11.50 -30.33 4.75
N ARG A 348 -10.50 -30.08 3.92
CA ARG A 348 -9.69 -31.15 3.30
C ARG A 348 -8.69 -31.75 4.29
N GLU A 349 -8.12 -30.93 5.17
CA GLU A 349 -7.12 -31.37 6.15
C GLU A 349 -7.72 -32.14 7.34
N LYS A 350 -9.02 -31.92 7.64
CA LYS A 350 -9.74 -32.55 8.76
C LYS A 350 -9.59 -34.08 8.82
N TYR A 351 -9.58 -34.74 7.66
CA TYR A 351 -9.49 -36.21 7.58
C TYR A 351 -8.13 -36.70 8.04
N GLN A 352 -7.07 -35.97 7.69
CA GLN A 352 -5.70 -36.30 8.08
C GLN A 352 -5.50 -36.05 9.58
N TRP A 353 -6.04 -34.95 10.12
CA TRP A 353 -5.97 -34.68 11.56
C TRP A 353 -6.68 -35.75 12.38
N ALA A 354 -7.88 -36.17 11.94
CA ALA A 354 -8.63 -37.22 12.61
C ALA A 354 -7.92 -38.59 12.52
N ASP A 355 -7.37 -38.95 11.36
CA ASP A 355 -6.64 -40.21 11.16
C ASP A 355 -5.34 -40.26 11.98
N ASN A 356 -4.60 -39.14 12.04
CA ASN A 356 -3.38 -39.04 12.84
C ASN A 356 -3.65 -39.12 14.34
N ALA A 357 -4.69 -38.44 14.84
CA ALA A 357 -5.08 -38.49 16.24
C ALA A 357 -5.46 -39.92 16.69
N LEU A 358 -6.12 -40.69 15.83
CA LEU A 358 -6.57 -42.06 16.15
C LEU A 358 -5.45 -43.10 16.06
N LYS A 359 -4.45 -42.92 15.18
CA LYS A 359 -3.27 -43.80 15.13
C LYS A 359 -2.44 -43.77 16.42
N GLN A 360 -2.49 -42.68 17.18
CA GLN A 360 -1.83 -42.57 18.46
C GLN A 360 -2.61 -43.24 19.61
N ASP A 361 -3.87 -43.60 19.38
CA ASP A 361 -4.75 -44.22 20.39
C ASP A 361 -4.44 -45.73 20.56
N SER A 362 -3.88 -46.38 19.54
CA SER A 362 -3.54 -47.81 19.55
C SER A 362 -2.22 -48.15 20.26
N THR A 363 -1.37 -47.16 20.54
CA THR A 363 -0.03 -47.35 21.13
C THR A 363 0.05 -47.07 22.63
N SER A 364 -1.03 -46.57 23.24
CA SER A 364 -1.05 -46.14 24.65
C SER A 364 -1.22 -47.33 25.62
N ARG A 365 -0.20 -48.18 25.76
CA ARG A 365 -0.14 -49.28 26.74
C ARG A 365 0.31 -48.85 28.15
N GLU A 366 0.60 -47.57 28.34
CA GLU A 366 1.17 -47.03 29.58
C GLU A 366 0.51 -45.70 29.97
N LEU A 367 -0.74 -45.73 30.44
CA LEU A 367 -1.35 -44.57 31.09
C LEU A 367 -1.91 -44.98 32.46
N ASP A 368 -1.54 -44.20 33.47
CA ASP A 368 -2.13 -44.19 34.82
C ASP A 368 -3.65 -44.37 34.70
N ILE A 369 -4.18 -45.33 35.47
CA ILE A 369 -5.62 -45.57 35.63
C ILE A 369 -6.31 -44.23 35.93
N GLY A 370 -7.02 -43.66 34.94
CA GLY A 370 -7.79 -42.43 35.09
C GLY A 370 -7.49 -41.29 34.10
N LYS A 371 -6.50 -41.41 33.20
CA LYS A 371 -6.21 -40.36 32.20
C LYS A 371 -6.84 -40.64 30.83
N HIS A 372 -7.22 -39.58 30.12
CA HIS A 372 -7.63 -39.63 28.71
C HIS A 372 -6.44 -40.02 27.81
N SER A 373 -6.67 -40.49 26.60
CA SER A 373 -5.60 -40.75 25.62
C SER A 373 -5.10 -39.45 24.97
N THR A 374 -3.99 -39.53 24.23
CA THR A 374 -3.43 -38.37 23.51
C THR A 374 -4.26 -37.96 22.30
N SER A 375 -5.10 -38.86 21.77
CA SER A 375 -5.94 -38.61 20.59
C SER A 375 -6.85 -37.39 20.73
N VAL A 376 -7.44 -37.17 21.91
CA VAL A 376 -8.31 -36.00 22.15
C VAL A 376 -7.49 -34.71 22.20
N ILE A 377 -6.27 -34.75 22.73
CA ILE A 377 -5.38 -33.59 22.82
C ILE A 377 -4.88 -33.20 21.43
N ASP A 378 -4.52 -34.16 20.59
CA ASP A 378 -4.09 -33.92 19.22
C ASP A 378 -5.20 -33.26 18.40
N LEU A 379 -6.41 -33.82 18.45
CA LEU A 379 -7.58 -33.27 17.74
C LEU A 379 -7.87 -31.82 18.18
N VAL A 380 -7.89 -31.57 19.49
CA VAL A 380 -8.13 -30.23 20.04
C VAL A 380 -7.01 -29.27 19.65
N SER A 381 -5.75 -29.71 19.72
CA SER A 381 -4.60 -28.87 19.39
C SER A 381 -4.63 -28.35 17.95
N CYS A 382 -5.11 -29.16 17.00
CA CYS A 382 -5.30 -28.74 15.60
C CYS A 382 -6.31 -27.58 15.51
N PHE A 383 -7.45 -27.66 16.20
CA PHE A 383 -8.45 -26.59 16.18
C PHE A 383 -8.03 -25.36 16.96
N SER A 384 -7.35 -25.52 18.10
CA SER A 384 -6.81 -24.40 18.88
C SER A 384 -5.78 -23.60 18.09
N GLN A 385 -4.95 -24.25 17.27
CA GLN A 385 -4.02 -23.54 16.36
C GLN A 385 -4.77 -22.69 15.33
N GLN A 386 -5.82 -23.23 14.70
CA GLN A 386 -6.64 -22.47 13.75
C GLN A 386 -7.41 -21.34 14.43
N ALA A 387 -7.95 -21.57 15.64
CA ALA A 387 -8.63 -20.54 16.41
C ALA A 387 -7.69 -19.40 16.82
N THR A 388 -6.44 -19.70 17.17
CA THR A 388 -5.42 -18.68 17.46
C THR A 388 -5.16 -17.79 16.24
N LYS A 389 -5.15 -18.36 15.02
CA LYS A 389 -5.06 -17.56 13.79
C LYS A 389 -6.27 -16.65 13.64
N VAL A 390 -7.48 -17.19 13.76
CA VAL A 390 -8.75 -16.48 13.66
C VAL A 390 -8.87 -15.30 14.64
N GLN A 391 -8.37 -15.45 15.87
CA GLN A 391 -8.33 -14.39 16.87
C GLN A 391 -7.39 -13.23 16.49
N ARG A 392 -6.29 -13.50 15.79
CA ARG A 392 -5.32 -12.49 15.37
C ARG A 392 -5.79 -11.67 14.18
N LEU A 393 -6.82 -12.12 13.49
CA LEU A 393 -7.39 -11.43 12.34
C LEU A 393 -8.12 -10.16 12.79
N GLU A 394 -7.73 -9.03 12.23
CA GLU A 394 -8.49 -7.78 12.39
C GLU A 394 -9.67 -7.79 11.41
N TRP A 395 -10.83 -8.21 11.90
CA TRP A 395 -12.04 -8.38 11.09
C TRP A 395 -12.58 -7.03 10.58
N PRO A 396 -12.96 -6.94 9.29
CA PRO A 396 -13.46 -5.69 8.69
C PRO A 396 -14.78 -5.22 9.31
N ASP A 397 -15.67 -6.16 9.66
CA ASP A 397 -16.87 -5.87 10.43
C ASP A 397 -17.34 -7.08 11.26
N VAL A 398 -18.24 -6.80 12.20
CA VAL A 398 -18.82 -7.79 13.12
C VAL A 398 -19.64 -8.84 12.38
N GLU A 399 -20.32 -8.49 11.29
CA GLU A 399 -21.14 -9.43 10.52
C GLU A 399 -20.29 -10.48 9.81
N MET A 400 -19.18 -10.06 9.21
CA MET A 400 -18.22 -10.94 8.55
C MET A 400 -17.54 -11.87 9.55
N ARG A 401 -17.13 -11.34 10.73
CA ARG A 401 -16.61 -12.17 11.82
C ARG A 401 -17.64 -13.20 12.25
N ALA A 402 -18.89 -12.80 12.47
CA ALA A 402 -19.93 -13.71 12.92
C ALA A 402 -20.31 -14.78 11.89
N TRP A 403 -20.40 -14.41 10.61
CA TRP A 403 -20.61 -15.36 9.51
C TRP A 403 -19.50 -16.40 9.50
N PHE A 404 -18.24 -15.94 9.56
CA PHE A 404 -17.09 -16.83 9.56
C PHE A 404 -17.09 -17.75 10.78
N LEU A 405 -17.25 -17.22 11.99
CA LEU A 405 -17.30 -18.01 13.23
C LEU A 405 -18.44 -19.04 13.16
N THR A 406 -19.57 -18.69 12.55
CA THR A 406 -20.68 -19.63 12.35
C THR A 406 -20.27 -20.81 11.45
N GLU A 407 -19.63 -20.54 10.31
CA GLU A 407 -19.17 -21.60 9.42
C GLU A 407 -18.02 -22.42 10.02
N PHE A 408 -17.07 -21.77 10.69
CA PHE A 408 -15.98 -22.42 11.42
C PHE A 408 -16.51 -23.34 12.53
N MET A 409 -17.46 -22.88 13.35
CA MET A 409 -18.01 -23.69 14.43
C MET A 409 -18.91 -24.83 13.93
N LYS A 410 -19.63 -24.65 12.81
CA LYS A 410 -20.32 -25.77 12.15
C LYS A 410 -19.34 -26.85 11.73
N PHE A 411 -18.20 -26.45 11.18
CA PHE A 411 -17.13 -27.36 10.78
C PHE A 411 -16.50 -28.09 11.98
N VAL A 412 -16.12 -27.36 13.03
CA VAL A 412 -15.61 -27.94 14.29
C VAL A 412 -16.62 -28.92 14.87
N GLY A 413 -17.89 -28.52 14.97
CA GLY A 413 -18.96 -29.38 15.50
C GLY A 413 -19.13 -30.69 14.72
N GLN A 414 -18.98 -30.67 13.40
CA GLN A 414 -19.00 -31.89 12.58
C GLN A 414 -17.82 -32.82 12.91
N CYS A 415 -16.63 -32.28 13.13
CA CYS A 415 -15.46 -33.08 13.47
C CYS A 415 -15.61 -33.74 14.86
N PHE A 416 -16.08 -32.98 15.85
CA PHE A 416 -16.34 -33.52 17.19
C PHE A 416 -17.48 -34.54 17.21
N ASP A 417 -18.54 -34.37 16.40
CA ASP A 417 -19.62 -35.36 16.25
C ASP A 417 -19.09 -36.70 15.69
N VAL A 418 -18.21 -36.65 14.69
CA VAL A 418 -17.55 -37.85 14.17
C VAL A 418 -16.67 -38.50 15.24
N TYR A 419 -15.82 -37.73 15.92
CA TYR A 419 -14.99 -38.24 17.01
C TYR A 419 -15.84 -38.89 18.13
N ALA A 420 -16.96 -38.27 18.50
CA ALA A 420 -17.84 -38.78 19.53
C ALA A 420 -18.48 -40.12 19.15
N LYS A 421 -18.99 -40.24 17.91
CA LYS A 421 -19.56 -41.49 17.37
C LYS A 421 -18.54 -42.63 17.38
N VAL A 422 -17.28 -42.31 17.14
CA VAL A 422 -16.18 -43.26 17.11
C VAL A 422 -15.85 -43.78 18.49
N MET A 423 -15.61 -42.86 19.43
CA MET A 423 -15.30 -43.20 20.81
C MET A 423 -16.43 -44.00 21.43
N MET A 424 -17.69 -43.65 21.11
CA MET A 424 -18.86 -44.40 21.56
C MET A 424 -18.92 -45.82 20.97
N ARG A 425 -18.58 -46.01 19.69
CA ARG A 425 -18.51 -47.36 19.09
C ARG A 425 -17.42 -48.22 19.72
N GLN A 426 -16.24 -47.65 19.96
CA GLN A 426 -15.13 -48.35 20.63
C GLN A 426 -15.50 -48.71 22.06
N PHE A 427 -16.13 -47.78 22.80
CA PHE A 427 -16.65 -48.04 24.13
C PHE A 427 -17.63 -49.22 24.16
N LEU A 428 -18.61 -49.24 23.26
CA LEU A 428 -19.58 -50.35 23.17
C LEU A 428 -18.93 -51.67 22.76
N ALA A 429 -17.85 -51.65 21.98
CA ALA A 429 -17.09 -52.85 21.64
C ALA A 429 -16.38 -53.44 22.88
N CYS A 430 -15.75 -52.59 23.70
CA CYS A 430 -15.09 -53.00 24.96
C CYS A 430 -16.06 -53.60 25.99
N LEU A 431 -17.36 -53.31 25.90
CA LEU A 431 -18.39 -53.88 26.77
C LEU A 431 -18.91 -55.24 26.30
N SER A 432 -18.56 -55.68 25.08
CA SER A 432 -19.05 -56.93 24.52
C SER A 432 -18.25 -58.12 25.05
N PRO A 433 -18.89 -59.24 25.45
CA PRO A 433 -18.21 -60.39 26.06
C PRO A 433 -17.33 -61.19 25.09
N ALA A 434 -17.17 -60.77 23.83
CA ALA A 434 -16.43 -61.49 22.81
C ALA A 434 -14.90 -61.43 22.98
N GLU A 435 -14.36 -60.45 23.72
CA GLU A 435 -12.92 -60.34 23.98
C GLU A 435 -12.43 -61.27 25.10
N ALA A 436 -13.34 -61.83 25.93
CA ALA A 436 -12.95 -62.73 27.02
C ALA A 436 -12.49 -64.13 26.56
N THR A 437 -12.67 -64.49 25.28
CA THR A 437 -12.34 -65.82 24.75
C THR A 437 -11.50 -65.83 23.47
N ALA A 438 -11.04 -64.68 22.97
CA ALA A 438 -10.21 -64.62 21.77
C ALA A 438 -8.71 -64.66 22.15
N THR A 439 -8.20 -65.88 22.34
CA THR A 439 -6.76 -66.17 22.26
C THR A 439 -6.23 -65.75 20.89
N GLU A 440 -5.16 -64.95 20.89
CA GLU A 440 -4.20 -64.68 19.82
C GLU A 440 -4.45 -65.38 18.47
N ALA A 441 -5.28 -64.78 17.61
CA ALA A 441 -5.25 -64.99 16.17
C ALA A 441 -6.05 -63.88 15.47
N ASP A 442 -5.41 -63.25 14.49
CA ASP A 442 -5.89 -62.14 13.65
C ASP A 442 -5.94 -60.76 14.30
N GLU A 443 -4.84 -60.01 14.11
CA GLU A 443 -4.86 -58.55 14.07
C GLU A 443 -6.03 -58.10 13.17
N PRO A 444 -6.97 -57.29 13.67
CA PRO A 444 -7.94 -56.66 12.79
C PRO A 444 -7.17 -55.67 11.93
N GLN A 445 -6.84 -56.07 10.70
CA GLN A 445 -6.40 -55.15 9.68
C GLN A 445 -7.36 -53.96 9.67
N SER A 446 -6.80 -52.77 9.86
CA SER A 446 -7.47 -51.52 9.54
C SER A 446 -7.88 -51.58 8.07
N PRO A 447 -9.19 -51.64 7.75
CA PRO A 447 -9.75 -50.58 6.92
C PRO A 447 -11.28 -50.43 7.05
N VAL A 448 -11.78 -49.42 7.78
CA VAL A 448 -13.20 -48.99 7.65
C VAL A 448 -13.36 -47.46 7.55
N TRP A 449 -12.31 -46.68 7.82
CA TRP A 449 -12.47 -45.24 8.08
C TRP A 449 -12.68 -44.36 6.85
N ASN A 450 -11.88 -44.55 5.79
CA ASN A 450 -12.01 -43.79 4.54
C ASN A 450 -13.39 -43.96 3.88
N SER A 451 -14.08 -45.06 4.18
CA SER A 451 -15.46 -45.32 3.73
C SER A 451 -16.50 -44.59 4.60
N MET A 452 -16.27 -44.44 5.91
CA MET A 452 -17.20 -43.74 6.83
C MET A 452 -17.34 -42.25 6.54
N TRP A 453 -16.24 -41.61 6.15
CA TRP A 453 -16.14 -40.16 5.98
C TRP A 453 -16.54 -39.70 4.56
N ASN A 454 -16.32 -40.52 3.53
CA ASN A 454 -16.60 -40.19 2.11
C ASN A 454 -17.94 -40.69 1.57
N SER A 455 -18.63 -41.61 2.26
CA SER A 455 -19.80 -42.27 1.68
C SER A 455 -21.10 -41.57 2.06
N ARG A 456 -21.77 -40.97 1.07
CA ARG A 456 -23.16 -40.45 1.17
C ARG A 456 -24.13 -41.52 1.73
N LYS A 457 -23.81 -42.81 1.53
CA LYS A 457 -24.50 -43.97 2.10
C LYS A 457 -24.41 -44.06 3.63
N TYR A 458 -23.36 -43.56 4.27
CA TYR A 458 -23.23 -43.62 5.73
C TYR A 458 -24.22 -42.69 6.45
N LYS A 459 -24.71 -41.63 5.78
CA LYS A 459 -25.81 -40.79 6.30
C LYS A 459 -27.13 -41.56 6.45
N GLU A 460 -27.32 -42.60 5.65
CA GLU A 460 -28.52 -43.46 5.68
C GLU A 460 -28.25 -44.81 6.39
N GLN A 461 -27.01 -45.29 6.40
CA GLN A 461 -26.61 -46.59 6.95
C GLN A 461 -26.02 -46.52 8.38
N SER A 462 -26.01 -45.34 9.01
CA SER A 462 -25.55 -45.12 10.40
C SER A 462 -26.51 -45.68 11.47
N LEU A 463 -27.58 -46.38 11.08
CA LEU A 463 -28.55 -46.99 12.00
C LEU A 463 -28.49 -48.53 12.04
N SER A 464 -27.70 -49.18 11.16
CA SER A 464 -27.40 -50.60 11.38
C SER A 464 -26.20 -50.71 12.32
N LEU A 465 -26.48 -50.59 13.62
CA LEU A 465 -25.58 -51.06 14.67
C LEU A 465 -25.14 -52.49 14.32
N SER A 466 -23.86 -52.81 14.44
CA SER A 466 -23.40 -54.20 14.30
C SER A 466 -24.16 -55.09 15.30
N ALA A 467 -24.33 -56.37 14.99
CA ALA A 467 -24.97 -57.30 15.91
C ALA A 467 -24.35 -57.26 17.33
N THR A 468 -23.03 -57.02 17.41
CA THR A 468 -22.26 -56.81 18.64
C THR A 468 -22.62 -55.51 19.37
N THR A 469 -22.80 -54.39 18.68
CA THR A 469 -23.18 -53.11 19.31
C THR A 469 -24.64 -53.11 19.78
N LEU A 470 -25.54 -53.77 19.03
CA LEU A 470 -26.92 -54.03 19.47
C LEU A 470 -26.96 -54.91 20.72
N ALA A 471 -26.14 -55.96 20.78
CA ALA A 471 -26.05 -56.81 21.97
C ALA A 471 -25.57 -56.02 23.20
N ALA A 472 -24.52 -55.20 23.07
CA ALA A 472 -24.02 -54.36 24.16
C ALA A 472 -25.05 -53.33 24.65
N LEU A 473 -25.78 -52.68 23.75
CA LEU A 473 -26.88 -51.78 24.10
C LEU A 473 -28.00 -52.50 24.85
N THR A 474 -28.36 -53.72 24.40
CA THR A 474 -29.38 -54.54 25.05
C THR A 474 -28.94 -54.99 26.45
N MET A 475 -27.65 -55.28 26.65
CA MET A 475 -27.09 -55.60 27.97
C MET A 475 -27.12 -54.42 28.95
N LEU A 476 -26.83 -53.21 28.45
CA LEU A 476 -26.91 -51.97 29.22
C LEU A 476 -28.37 -51.66 29.62
N ASP A 477 -29.32 -51.84 28.71
CA ASP A 477 -30.75 -51.60 28.96
C ASP A 477 -31.34 -52.60 29.97
N GLN A 478 -30.80 -53.83 29.99
CA GLN A 478 -31.18 -54.89 30.95
C GLN A 478 -30.51 -54.77 32.32
N SER A 479 -29.71 -53.71 32.59
CA SER A 479 -29.10 -53.43 33.90
C SER A 479 -28.23 -54.58 34.46
N GLN A 480 -27.61 -55.39 33.59
CA GLN A 480 -26.72 -56.47 34.04
C GLN A 480 -25.35 -55.89 34.45
N SER A 481 -24.73 -56.44 35.51
CA SER A 481 -23.42 -55.96 35.98
C SER A 481 -22.32 -56.35 34.99
N THR A 482 -21.95 -55.42 34.11
CA THR A 482 -20.79 -55.57 33.23
C THR A 482 -19.52 -55.08 33.92
N GLN A 483 -18.43 -55.84 33.83
CA GLN A 483 -17.11 -55.35 34.19
C GLN A 483 -16.67 -54.33 33.14
N VAL A 484 -16.53 -53.06 33.54
CA VAL A 484 -16.03 -51.99 32.68
C VAL A 484 -14.51 -52.05 32.69
N SER A 485 -13.90 -52.29 31.54
CA SER A 485 -12.44 -52.28 31.40
C SER A 485 -11.88 -50.88 31.59
N ALA A 486 -10.60 -50.79 31.98
CA ALA A 486 -9.91 -49.49 32.06
C ALA A 486 -9.92 -48.76 30.70
N GLU A 487 -9.82 -49.50 29.59
CA GLU A 487 -9.89 -48.96 28.23
C GLU A 487 -11.24 -48.30 27.93
N ALA A 488 -12.35 -48.92 28.34
CA ALA A 488 -13.69 -48.34 28.20
C ALA A 488 -13.82 -47.02 28.97
N CYS A 489 -13.25 -46.93 30.18
CA CYS A 489 -13.20 -45.69 30.96
C CYS A 489 -12.38 -44.60 30.26
N ILE A 490 -11.26 -44.94 29.59
CA ILE A 490 -10.46 -43.98 28.82
C ILE A 490 -11.27 -43.38 27.67
N LYS A 491 -12.10 -44.17 26.96
CA LYS A 491 -12.96 -43.65 25.88
C LYS A 491 -14.01 -42.66 26.39
N LEU A 492 -14.61 -42.91 27.57
CA LEU A 492 -15.53 -41.96 28.21
C LEU A 492 -14.82 -40.69 28.67
N ASN A 493 -13.62 -40.82 29.24
CA ASN A 493 -12.79 -39.67 29.62
C ASN A 493 -12.42 -38.82 28.41
N ASN A 494 -12.10 -39.43 27.27
CA ASN A 494 -11.84 -38.73 26.01
C ASN A 494 -13.05 -37.88 25.57
N LEU A 495 -14.27 -38.41 25.68
CA LEU A 495 -15.50 -37.66 25.38
C LEU A 495 -15.70 -36.47 26.32
N SER A 496 -15.47 -36.66 27.62
CA SER A 496 -15.57 -35.58 28.61
C SER A 496 -14.56 -34.46 28.34
N VAL A 497 -13.30 -34.82 28.05
CA VAL A 497 -12.24 -33.85 27.72
C VAL A 497 -12.56 -33.13 26.41
N ALA A 498 -13.04 -33.86 25.40
CA ALA A 498 -13.47 -33.25 24.13
C ALA A 498 -14.57 -32.20 24.34
N GLN A 499 -15.54 -32.48 25.23
CA GLN A 499 -16.59 -31.52 25.57
C GLN A 499 -16.05 -30.28 26.29
N GLU A 500 -15.19 -30.45 27.30
CA GLU A 500 -14.57 -29.35 28.03
C GLU A 500 -13.77 -28.44 27.08
N LYS A 501 -12.95 -29.04 26.22
CA LYS A 501 -12.15 -28.30 25.24
C LYS A 501 -12.97 -27.61 24.16
N LEU A 502 -14.14 -28.15 23.80
CA LEU A 502 -15.05 -27.46 22.90
C LEU A 502 -15.63 -26.18 23.53
N TYR A 503 -15.89 -26.19 24.85
CA TYR A 503 -16.32 -24.98 25.56
C TYR A 503 -15.19 -23.97 25.68
N GLU A 504 -13.98 -24.39 26.04
CA GLU A 504 -12.80 -23.52 26.04
C GLU A 504 -12.60 -22.84 24.68
N LEU A 505 -12.70 -23.60 23.58
CA LEU A 505 -12.57 -23.05 22.23
C LEU A 505 -13.64 -21.98 21.91
N GLN A 506 -14.87 -22.16 22.40
CA GLN A 506 -15.94 -21.18 22.20
C GLN A 506 -15.70 -19.88 22.96
N ASP A 507 -15.18 -20.01 24.18
CA ASP A 507 -14.84 -18.87 25.03
C ASP A 507 -13.61 -18.15 24.45
N ASP A 508 -12.58 -18.88 24.03
CA ASP A 508 -11.40 -18.32 23.35
C ASP A 508 -11.81 -17.51 22.11
N LEU A 509 -12.71 -18.01 21.28
CA LEU A 509 -13.14 -17.31 20.07
C LEU A 509 -14.04 -16.07 20.32
N ASP A 510 -14.33 -15.76 21.58
CA ASP A 510 -15.22 -14.67 22.01
C ASP A 510 -16.57 -14.70 21.28
N ILE A 511 -17.14 -15.89 21.10
CA ILE A 511 -18.39 -16.07 20.34
C ILE A 511 -19.54 -15.29 21.01
N ARG A 512 -19.60 -15.28 22.34
CA ARG A 512 -20.64 -14.55 23.09
C ARG A 512 -20.56 -13.05 22.84
N ALA A 513 -19.37 -12.47 22.91
CA ALA A 513 -19.17 -11.04 22.63
C ALA A 513 -19.58 -10.70 21.19
N THR A 514 -19.27 -11.58 20.23
CA THR A 514 -19.68 -11.40 18.83
C THR A 514 -21.21 -11.45 18.65
N VAL A 515 -21.89 -12.35 19.37
CA VAL A 515 -23.37 -12.44 19.35
C VAL A 515 -24.01 -11.20 19.99
N GLU A 516 -23.46 -10.71 21.10
CA GLU A 516 -23.92 -9.48 21.75
C GLU A 516 -23.75 -8.26 20.83
N ALA A 517 -22.60 -8.15 20.16
CA ALA A 517 -22.33 -7.08 19.20
C ALA A 517 -23.29 -7.09 17.98
N LEU A 518 -23.92 -8.23 17.67
CA LEU A 518 -24.95 -8.37 16.64
C LEU A 518 -26.39 -8.12 17.14
N GLY A 519 -26.56 -7.66 18.37
CA GLY A 519 -27.88 -7.37 18.96
C GLY A 519 -28.43 -8.47 19.88
N GLY A 520 -27.64 -9.50 20.21
CA GLY A 520 -27.96 -10.45 21.27
C GLY A 520 -29.34 -11.12 21.14
N ALA A 521 -30.14 -11.01 22.20
CA ALA A 521 -31.46 -11.63 22.31
C ALA A 521 -32.54 -10.99 21.41
N ASP A 522 -32.30 -9.79 20.89
CA ASP A 522 -33.25 -9.06 20.04
C ASP A 522 -33.16 -9.48 18.56
N ARG A 523 -32.24 -10.41 18.23
CA ARG A 523 -32.08 -10.91 16.86
C ARG A 523 -33.22 -11.89 16.51
N PRO A 524 -33.85 -11.77 15.32
CA PRO A 524 -34.87 -12.73 14.88
C PRO A 524 -34.26 -14.13 14.76
N SER A 525 -34.71 -15.07 15.60
CA SER A 525 -34.25 -16.45 15.59
C SER A 525 -34.66 -17.17 14.31
N LEU A 526 -33.69 -17.64 13.51
CA LEU A 526 -33.96 -18.32 12.24
C LEU A 526 -34.28 -19.82 12.38
N ARG A 527 -34.16 -20.42 13.56
CA ARG A 527 -34.45 -21.86 13.77
C ARG A 527 -35.03 -22.15 15.16
N ASN A 528 -36.24 -22.72 15.17
CA ASN A 528 -36.75 -23.52 16.28
C ASN A 528 -35.99 -24.86 16.31
N HIS A 529 -35.01 -25.00 17.19
CA HIS A 529 -34.42 -26.30 17.48
C HIS A 529 -35.14 -26.94 18.66
N ASN A 530 -36.09 -27.83 18.36
CA ASN A 530 -36.44 -28.91 19.29
C ASN A 530 -35.22 -29.84 19.36
N LEU A 531 -34.36 -29.64 20.35
CA LEU A 531 -33.33 -30.59 20.73
C LEU A 531 -34.01 -31.70 21.54
N GLU A 532 -34.29 -32.84 20.90
CA GLU A 532 -34.57 -34.08 21.63
C GLU A 532 -33.31 -34.46 22.42
N LYS A 533 -33.31 -34.15 23.72
CA LYS A 533 -32.26 -34.55 24.67
C LYS A 533 -32.37 -36.06 24.90
N PHE A 534 -31.53 -36.85 24.24
CA PHE A 534 -31.21 -38.18 24.71
C PHE A 534 -30.11 -38.07 25.77
N LEU A 535 -30.49 -38.05 27.05
CA LEU A 535 -29.59 -38.16 28.19
C LEU A 535 -29.47 -39.64 28.58
N LEU A 536 -28.35 -40.27 28.24
CA LEU A 536 -27.95 -41.55 28.84
C LEU A 536 -27.15 -41.24 30.11
N LEU A 537 -27.62 -41.74 31.25
CA LEU A 537 -26.97 -41.57 32.56
C LEU A 537 -26.27 -42.88 32.92
N PHE A 538 -24.94 -42.89 32.97
CA PHE A 538 -24.16 -44.04 33.44
C PHE A 538 -23.79 -43.85 34.92
N LYS A 539 -24.16 -44.81 35.76
CA LYS A 539 -23.75 -44.85 37.17
C LYS A 539 -22.69 -45.95 37.34
N VAL A 540 -21.43 -45.54 37.38
CA VAL A 540 -20.30 -46.46 37.64
C VAL A 540 -20.19 -46.64 39.16
N ILE A 541 -20.29 -47.88 39.63
CA ILE A 541 -20.13 -48.24 41.04
C ILE A 541 -18.82 -49.02 41.14
N ARG A 542 -17.91 -48.61 42.02
CA ARG A 542 -16.72 -49.41 42.36
C ARG A 542 -17.21 -50.74 42.97
N ALA A 543 -16.94 -51.85 42.30
CA ALA A 543 -16.97 -53.14 42.98
C ALA A 543 -15.74 -53.18 43.89
N GLU A 544 -15.96 -53.28 45.20
CA GLU A 544 -14.90 -53.59 46.17
C GLU A 544 -14.32 -54.98 45.93
#